data_AF-A0A943QG83-F1
#
_entry.id   AF-A0A943QG83-F1
#
_cell.length_a   1.000
_cell.length_b   1.000
_cell.length_c   1.000
_cell.angle_alpha   90.00
_cell.angle_beta   90.00
_cell.angle_gamma   90.00
#
_symmetry.space_group_name_H-M   'P 1'
#
loop_
_entity.id
_entity.type
_entity.pdbx_description
1 polymer ?
#
loop_
_entity_poly.entity_id
_entity_poly.type
_entity_poly.pdbx_seq_one_letter_code
_entity_poly.pdbx_strand_id
1 'polypeptide(L)'
;MGKLNEIYKYLNTNQSKEKYYLVSNLVKKFDVTKKSAEAYYYKWKREYMQTSKCVPKDLVKTIKNKEVENVEKPIIINTPNKPTEEKKSNLEVTSMTIKGQYADYIRDGDKVICGEEVFYSIDDLEEYKKKEIANFYARLGEIYEVFELEVR
;
A
#
# COMPACT_ATOMS: atom_id res chain seq x y z
N MET A 1 -19.17 6.13 -10.12
CA MET A 1 -17.75 5.76 -9.91
C MET A 1 -16.89 6.58 -10.85
N GLY A 2 -15.69 6.99 -10.45
CA GLY A 2 -14.82 7.78 -11.34
C GLY A 2 -14.20 6.93 -12.45
N LYS A 3 -13.99 7.54 -13.63
CA LYS A 3 -13.36 6.91 -14.82
C LYS A 3 -12.02 6.21 -14.50
N LEU A 4 -11.26 6.74 -13.53
CA LEU A 4 -10.02 6.15 -13.05
C LEU A 4 -10.23 4.81 -12.32
N ASN A 5 -11.27 4.72 -11.48
CA ASN A 5 -11.57 3.49 -10.73
C ASN A 5 -12.00 2.36 -11.68
N GLU A 6 -12.72 2.70 -12.76
CA GLU A 6 -13.10 1.72 -13.78
C GLU A 6 -11.89 1.21 -14.59
N ILE A 7 -10.92 2.09 -14.89
CA ILE A 7 -9.66 1.72 -15.52
C ILE A 7 -8.88 0.73 -14.64
N TYR A 8 -8.76 1.01 -13.34
CA TYR A 8 -8.05 0.12 -12.40
C TYR A 8 -8.79 -1.19 -12.16
N LYS A 9 -10.12 -1.16 -12.08
CA LYS A 9 -10.94 -2.37 -12.03
C LYS A 9 -10.69 -3.24 -13.27
N TYR A 10 -10.68 -2.64 -14.47
CA TYR A 10 -10.38 -3.35 -15.71
C TYR A 10 -8.98 -3.96 -15.71
N LEU A 11 -7.96 -3.22 -15.26
CA LEU A 11 -6.58 -3.71 -15.19
C LEU A 11 -6.43 -4.87 -14.21
N ASN A 12 -7.07 -4.81 -13.03
CA ASN A 12 -7.09 -5.92 -12.07
C ASN A 12 -7.74 -7.18 -12.67
N THR A 13 -8.89 -7.04 -13.34
CA THR A 13 -9.58 -8.18 -13.97
C THR A 13 -8.77 -8.82 -15.11
N ASN A 14 -7.86 -8.06 -15.74
CA ASN A 14 -7.08 -8.50 -16.89
C ASN A 14 -5.58 -8.60 -16.59
N GLN A 15 -5.19 -8.73 -15.32
CA GLN A 15 -3.80 -8.69 -14.86
C GLN A 15 -2.87 -9.73 -15.53
N SER A 16 -3.41 -10.85 -15.99
CA SER A 16 -2.67 -11.92 -16.69
C SER A 16 -2.39 -11.63 -18.17
N LYS A 17 -2.97 -10.57 -18.72
CA LYS A 17 -2.79 -10.20 -20.14
C LYS A 17 -1.51 -9.38 -20.33
N GLU A 18 -0.95 -9.48 -21.52
CA GLU A 18 0.25 -8.73 -21.89
C GLU A 18 0.02 -7.21 -21.90
N LYS A 19 1.08 -6.44 -21.62
CA LYS A 19 1.05 -4.97 -21.60
C LYS A 19 0.41 -4.38 -22.86
N TYR A 20 0.82 -4.86 -24.04
CA TYR A 20 0.36 -4.31 -25.30
C TYR A 20 -1.16 -4.41 -25.45
N TYR A 21 -1.72 -5.57 -25.08
CA TYR A 21 -3.16 -5.82 -25.05
C TYR A 21 -3.87 -4.87 -24.09
N LEU A 22 -3.36 -4.72 -22.87
CA LEU A 22 -3.95 -3.86 -21.85
C LEU A 22 -3.96 -2.39 -22.28
N VAL A 23 -2.82 -1.86 -22.70
CA VAL A 23 -2.69 -0.47 -23.15
C VAL A 23 -3.57 -0.18 -24.36
N SER A 24 -3.60 -1.08 -25.36
CA SER A 24 -4.46 -0.89 -26.53
C SER A 24 -5.95 -0.87 -26.16
N ASN A 25 -6.37 -1.70 -25.21
CA ASN A 25 -7.77 -1.74 -24.78
C ASN A 25 -8.13 -0.57 -23.88
N LEU A 26 -7.18 -0.02 -23.10
CA LEU A 26 -7.42 1.21 -22.38
C LEU A 26 -7.75 2.36 -23.34
N VAL A 27 -6.99 2.50 -24.42
CA VAL A 27 -7.24 3.51 -25.47
C VAL A 27 -8.63 3.34 -26.07
N LYS A 28 -8.99 2.11 -26.48
CA LYS A 28 -10.27 1.83 -27.14
C LYS A 28 -11.48 1.96 -26.21
N LYS A 29 -11.37 1.47 -24.96
CA LYS A 29 -12.50 1.33 -24.04
C LYS A 29 -12.78 2.60 -23.26
N PHE A 30 -11.75 3.38 -22.93
CA PHE A 30 -11.87 4.57 -22.10
C PHE A 30 -11.61 5.86 -22.89
N ASP A 31 -11.40 5.78 -24.20
CA ASP A 31 -11.10 6.92 -25.08
C ASP A 31 -10.00 7.81 -24.48
N VAL A 32 -8.86 7.20 -24.21
CA VAL A 32 -7.68 7.88 -23.65
C VAL A 32 -6.53 7.80 -24.63
N THR A 33 -5.67 8.81 -24.63
CA THR A 33 -4.48 8.78 -25.49
C THR A 33 -3.55 7.64 -25.11
N LYS A 34 -2.79 7.11 -26.08
CA LYS A 34 -1.82 6.02 -25.84
C LYS A 34 -0.85 6.34 -24.70
N LYS A 35 -0.38 7.59 -24.63
CA LYS A 35 0.50 8.07 -23.56
C LYS A 35 -0.16 8.01 -22.17
N SER A 36 -1.42 8.42 -22.08
CA SER A 36 -2.20 8.33 -20.83
C SER A 36 -2.49 6.87 -20.45
N ALA A 37 -2.83 6.02 -21.43
CA ALA A 37 -3.02 4.58 -21.20
C ALA A 37 -1.76 3.91 -20.64
N GLU A 38 -0.58 4.23 -21.18
CA GLU A 38 0.69 3.74 -20.63
C GLU A 38 0.95 4.26 -19.22
N ALA A 39 0.68 5.54 -18.95
CA ALA A 39 0.82 6.09 -17.61
C ALA A 39 -0.11 5.40 -16.59
N TYR A 40 -1.36 5.13 -16.96
CA TYR A 40 -2.29 4.38 -16.11
C TYR A 40 -1.83 2.94 -15.87
N TYR A 41 -1.37 2.25 -16.91
CA TYR A 41 -0.81 0.90 -16.78
C TYR A 41 0.38 0.85 -15.82
N TYR A 42 1.33 1.78 -15.95
CA TYR A 42 2.52 1.78 -15.09
C TYR A 42 2.23 2.25 -13.67
N LYS A 43 1.28 3.17 -13.47
CA LYS A 43 0.80 3.56 -12.15
C LYS A 43 0.15 2.37 -11.44
N TRP A 44 -0.79 1.70 -12.12
CA TRP A 44 -1.41 0.48 -11.64
C TRP A 44 -0.38 -0.63 -11.35
N LYS A 45 0.55 -0.89 -12.27
CA LYS A 45 1.55 -1.95 -12.11
C LYS A 45 2.51 -1.70 -10.94
N ARG A 46 2.86 -0.43 -10.68
CA ARG A 46 3.64 -0.03 -9.51
C ARG A 46 2.90 -0.33 -8.21
N GLU A 47 1.60 0.02 -8.16
CA GLU A 47 0.74 -0.22 -7.00
C GLU A 47 0.52 -1.72 -6.78
N TYR A 48 0.25 -2.47 -7.86
CA TYR A 48 0.02 -3.91 -7.85
C TYR A 48 1.26 -4.72 -7.42
N MET A 49 2.44 -4.39 -7.96
CA MET A 49 3.69 -5.08 -7.64
C MET A 49 4.41 -4.50 -6.41
N GLN A 50 3.88 -3.42 -5.81
CA GLN A 50 4.48 -2.68 -4.71
C GLN A 50 5.95 -2.28 -4.95
N THR A 51 6.33 -2.05 -6.22
CA THR A 51 7.70 -1.69 -6.60
C THR A 51 7.74 -0.69 -7.74
N SER A 52 8.64 0.29 -7.61
CA SER A 52 8.90 1.31 -8.64
C SER A 52 9.82 0.82 -9.76
N LYS A 53 10.43 -0.37 -9.62
CA LYS A 53 11.35 -0.95 -10.62
C LYS A 53 10.67 -1.26 -11.96
N CYS A 54 9.34 -1.35 -11.98
CA CYS A 54 8.55 -1.67 -13.16
C CYS A 54 8.21 -0.46 -14.04
N VAL A 55 8.59 0.76 -13.64
CA VAL A 55 8.26 2.00 -14.36
C VAL A 55 9.47 2.48 -15.17
N PRO A 56 9.36 2.65 -16.51
CA PRO A 56 10.41 3.22 -17.33
C PRO A 56 10.81 4.62 -16.85
N LYS A 57 12.11 4.92 -16.82
CA LYS A 57 12.68 6.18 -16.29
C LYS A 57 12.06 7.44 -16.94
N ASP A 58 11.66 7.35 -18.20
CA ASP A 58 11.07 8.47 -18.96
C ASP A 58 9.64 8.84 -18.49
N LEU A 59 8.91 7.89 -17.90
CA LEU A 59 7.55 8.09 -17.39
C LEU A 59 7.52 8.56 -15.93
N VAL A 60 8.61 8.35 -15.18
CA VAL A 60 8.73 8.78 -13.77
C VAL A 60 8.55 10.29 -13.64
N LYS A 61 9.04 11.09 -14.60
CA LYS A 61 8.86 12.55 -14.60
C LYS A 61 7.40 12.98 -14.82
N THR A 62 6.63 12.23 -15.60
CA THR A 62 5.24 12.57 -15.92
C THR A 62 4.27 12.18 -14.80
N ILE A 63 4.57 11.10 -14.06
CA ILE A 63 3.76 10.67 -12.91
C ILE A 63 3.96 11.62 -11.71
N LYS A 64 5.19 12.06 -11.46
CA LYS A 64 5.50 13.01 -10.38
C LYS A 64 4.81 14.38 -10.55
N ASN A 65 4.69 14.86 -11.79
CA ASN A 65 4.13 16.20 -12.05
C ASN A 65 2.60 16.28 -11.93
N LYS A 66 1.87 15.16 -11.79
CA LYS A 66 0.43 15.16 -11.46
C LYS A 66 0.14 14.89 -9.97
N GLU A 67 1.15 14.60 -9.17
CA GLU A 67 1.03 14.40 -7.71
C GLU A 67 1.33 15.67 -6.90
N VAL A 68 1.63 16.80 -7.55
CA VAL A 68 1.88 18.08 -6.86
C VAL A 68 0.59 18.89 -6.71
N GLU A 69 -0.38 18.32 -6.01
CA GLU A 69 -1.41 19.13 -5.32
C GLU A 69 -1.97 18.44 -4.07
N ASN A 70 -1.53 17.22 -3.72
CA ASN A 70 -1.90 16.56 -2.46
C ASN A 70 -0.82 15.57 -2.00
N VAL A 71 0.44 16.04 -1.94
CA VAL A 71 1.48 15.35 -1.18
C VAL A 71 2.04 16.36 -0.19
N GLU A 72 1.50 16.29 1.02
CA GLU A 72 2.07 16.86 2.22
C GLU A 72 3.58 16.55 2.22
N LYS A 73 4.36 17.63 2.23
CA LYS A 73 5.82 17.58 2.24
C LYS A 73 6.26 16.65 3.39
N PRO A 74 7.21 15.72 3.18
CA PRO A 74 7.89 15.11 4.31
C PRO A 74 8.59 16.23 5.06
N ILE A 75 8.14 16.49 6.29
CA ILE A 75 8.77 17.46 7.18
C ILE A 75 10.14 16.87 7.53
N ILE A 76 11.17 17.32 6.83
CA ILE A 76 12.57 17.15 7.24
C ILE A 76 12.77 18.15 8.38
N ILE A 77 12.61 17.72 9.64
CA ILE A 77 13.09 18.51 10.78
C ILE A 77 14.56 18.15 10.96
N ASN A 78 15.41 19.07 10.49
CA ASN A 78 16.84 19.08 10.77
C ASN A 78 17.05 19.14 12.30
N THR A 79 17.70 18.14 12.88
CA THR A 79 18.23 18.22 14.25
C THR A 79 19.62 18.87 14.22
N PRO A 80 19.84 20.02 14.89
CA PRO A 80 21.18 20.45 15.25
C PRO A 80 21.69 19.67 16.46
N ASN A 81 23.01 19.59 16.56
CA ASN A 81 23.80 18.77 17.48
C ASN A 81 23.45 18.91 18.99
N LYS A 82 23.67 17.80 19.70
CA LYS A 82 23.86 17.55 21.16
C LYS A 82 24.69 18.63 21.91
N PRO A 83 24.94 18.54 23.25
CA PRO A 83 24.18 18.14 24.47
C PRO A 83 24.17 19.25 25.55
N THR A 84 23.20 19.33 26.49
CA THR A 84 23.46 19.69 27.92
C THR A 84 22.22 19.61 28.84
N GLU A 85 22.47 19.02 30.01
CA GLU A 85 21.92 19.33 31.36
C GLU A 85 20.42 19.21 31.69
N GLU A 86 20.16 18.12 32.43
CA GLU A 86 19.19 17.91 33.52
C GLU A 86 18.32 19.11 33.95
N LYS A 87 17.04 19.10 33.55
CA LYS A 87 15.94 19.72 34.33
C LYS A 87 14.65 18.90 34.20
N LYS A 88 14.04 18.65 35.37
CA LYS A 88 12.76 17.94 35.64
C LYS A 88 11.77 17.99 34.47
N SER A 89 11.53 16.86 33.81
CA SER A 89 10.59 16.78 32.70
C SER A 89 9.18 16.44 33.20
N ASN A 90 8.23 17.34 32.93
CA ASN A 90 6.81 17.03 32.84
C ASN A 90 6.60 16.15 31.59
N LEU A 91 6.99 14.86 31.68
CA LEU A 91 6.94 13.92 30.57
C LEU A 91 5.50 13.73 30.08
N GLU A 92 5.11 14.44 29.02
CA GLU A 92 4.03 13.99 28.15
C GLU A 92 4.56 12.87 27.25
N VAL A 93 4.21 11.63 27.58
CA VAL A 93 4.41 10.49 26.69
C VAL A 93 3.48 10.68 25.49
N THR A 94 4.02 11.26 24.42
CA THR A 94 3.30 11.44 23.16
C THR A 94 3.33 10.10 22.42
N SER A 95 2.35 9.23 22.65
CA SER A 95 2.18 8.04 21.83
C SER A 95 1.93 8.48 20.38
N MET A 96 2.88 8.17 19.49
CA MET A 96 2.78 8.59 18.09
C MET A 96 1.87 7.61 17.36
N THR A 97 0.63 8.01 17.08
CA THR A 97 -0.26 7.27 16.18
C THR A 97 0.25 7.39 14.75
N ILE A 98 0.58 6.27 14.12
CA ILE A 98 1.01 6.13 12.74
C ILE A 98 -0.19 5.62 11.94
N LYS A 99 -0.74 6.43 11.04
CA LYS A 99 -1.80 6.00 10.14
C LYS A 99 -1.21 5.18 9.00
N GLY A 100 -1.51 3.89 8.96
CA GLY A 100 -1.17 3.02 7.84
C GLY A 100 -2.27 2.98 6.79
N GLN A 101 -1.95 2.42 5.63
CA GLN A 101 -2.92 2.23 4.55
C GLN A 101 -4.06 1.26 4.93
N TYR A 102 -3.80 0.34 5.87
CA TYR A 102 -4.71 -0.75 6.22
C TYR A 102 -5.10 -0.79 7.71
N ALA A 103 -4.34 -0.11 8.58
CA ALA A 103 -4.59 -0.05 10.02
C ALA A 103 -3.88 1.16 10.64
N ASP A 104 -4.37 1.59 11.80
CA ASP A 104 -3.68 2.55 12.64
C ASP A 104 -2.74 1.81 13.59
N TYR A 105 -1.51 2.30 13.70
CA TYR A 105 -0.47 1.75 14.55
C TYR A 105 -0.10 2.74 15.64
N ILE A 106 0.25 2.26 16.82
CA ILE A 106 0.75 3.10 17.91
C ILE A 106 2.22 2.77 18.13
N ARG A 107 3.09 3.76 17.94
CA ARG A 107 4.49 3.63 18.31
C ARG A 107 4.66 4.08 19.76
N ASP A 108 5.10 3.15 20.60
CA ASP A 108 5.42 3.40 22.00
C ASP A 108 6.90 3.03 22.22
N GLY A 109 7.80 4.01 22.00
CA GLY A 109 9.25 3.78 22.00
C GLY A 109 9.73 2.89 20.85
N ASP A 110 10.26 1.72 21.21
CA ASP A 110 10.84 0.73 20.27
C ASP A 110 9.86 -0.38 19.86
N LYS A 111 8.61 -0.35 20.36
CA LYS A 111 7.56 -1.30 19.98
C LYS A 111 6.47 -0.62 19.14
N VAL A 112 5.85 -1.41 18.28
CA VAL A 112 4.71 -1.01 17.46
C VAL A 112 3.50 -1.84 17.89
N ILE A 113 2.39 -1.17 18.19
CA ILE A 113 1.14 -1.80 18.63
C ILE A 113 0.12 -1.68 17.51
N CYS A 114 -0.54 -2.79 17.15
CA CYS A 114 -1.63 -2.84 16.17
C CYS A 114 -2.83 -3.55 16.80
N GLY A 115 -3.83 -2.79 17.26
CA GLY A 115 -4.95 -3.37 18.02
C GLY A 115 -4.46 -3.97 19.34
N GLU A 116 -4.55 -5.30 19.48
CA GLU A 116 -4.09 -6.06 20.67
C GLU A 116 -2.67 -6.63 20.52
N GLU A 117 -2.10 -6.59 19.32
CA GLU A 117 -0.80 -7.20 19.02
C GLU A 117 0.35 -6.21 19.17
N VAL A 118 1.45 -6.67 19.75
CA VAL A 118 2.65 -5.87 20.04
C VAL A 118 3.85 -6.46 19.31
N PHE A 119 4.50 -5.65 18.49
CA PHE A 119 5.67 -6.02 17.70
C PHE A 119 6.91 -5.31 18.23
N TYR A 120 7.96 -6.05 18.52
CA TYR A 120 9.26 -5.53 18.94
C TYR A 120 10.27 -5.54 17.79
N SER A 121 10.05 -6.40 16.79
CA SER A 121 10.94 -6.57 15.65
C SER A 121 10.19 -6.75 14.33
N ILE A 122 10.93 -6.66 13.22
CA ILE A 122 10.41 -6.99 11.89
C ILE A 122 10.08 -8.49 11.80
N ASP A 123 10.84 -9.34 12.49
CA ASP A 123 10.64 -10.78 12.50
C ASP A 123 9.31 -11.15 13.17
N ASP A 124 8.95 -10.48 14.27
CA ASP A 124 7.64 -10.65 14.95
C ASP A 124 6.49 -10.33 13.98
N LEU A 125 6.67 -9.28 13.18
CA LEU A 125 5.68 -8.87 12.19
C LEU A 125 5.56 -9.89 11.04
N GLU A 126 6.67 -10.50 10.62
CA GLU A 126 6.65 -11.56 9.62
C GLU A 126 6.00 -12.85 10.14
N GLU A 127 6.29 -13.23 11.39
CA GLU A 127 5.69 -14.39 12.03
C GLU A 127 4.18 -14.22 12.18
N TYR A 128 3.74 -13.05 12.65
CA TYR A 128 2.32 -12.70 12.72
C TYR A 128 1.64 -12.77 11.35
N LYS A 129 2.26 -12.22 10.30
CA LYS A 129 1.73 -12.31 8.93
C LYS A 129 1.59 -13.76 8.45
N LYS A 130 2.59 -14.61 8.70
CA LYS A 130 2.53 -16.03 8.32
C LYS A 130 1.38 -16.74 9.03
N LYS A 131 1.23 -16.48 10.34
CA LYS A 131 0.15 -17.05 11.16
C LYS A 131 -1.23 -16.59 10.70
N GLU A 132 -1.41 -15.31 10.43
CA GLU A 132 -2.68 -14.77 9.97
C GLU A 132 -3.07 -15.28 8.57
N ILE A 133 -2.10 -15.40 7.66
CA ILE A 133 -2.34 -16.01 6.34
C ILE A 133 -2.76 -17.48 6.50
N ALA A 134 -2.10 -18.24 7.38
CA ALA A 134 -2.45 -19.63 7.64
C ALA A 134 -3.87 -19.75 8.23
N ASN A 135 -4.20 -18.92 9.22
CA ASN A 135 -5.54 -18.85 9.83
C ASN A 135 -6.60 -18.50 8.78
N PHE A 136 -6.32 -17.57 7.88
CA PHE A 136 -7.23 -17.18 6.81
C PHE A 136 -7.52 -18.35 5.85
N TYR A 137 -6.48 -19.08 5.41
CA TYR A 137 -6.68 -20.26 4.56
C TYR A 137 -7.42 -21.39 5.26
N ALA A 138 -7.18 -21.60 6.57
CA ALA A 138 -7.92 -22.59 7.35
C ALA A 138 -9.42 -22.26 7.38
N ARG A 139 -9.78 -21.00 7.70
CA ARG A 139 -11.17 -20.53 7.69
C ARG A 139 -11.82 -20.63 6.31
N LEU A 140 -11.07 -20.33 5.24
CA LEU A 140 -11.58 -20.52 3.88
C LEU A 140 -11.88 -22.00 3.61
N GLY A 141 -11.00 -22.91 4.04
CA GLY A 141 -11.22 -24.35 3.92
C GLY A 141 -12.51 -24.81 4.60
N GLU A 142 -12.76 -24.36 5.84
CA GLU A 142 -14.00 -24.63 6.56
C GLU A 142 -15.24 -24.15 5.80
N ILE A 143 -15.18 -22.92 5.25
CA ILE A 143 -16.29 -22.37 4.46
C ILE A 143 -16.53 -23.19 3.19
N TYR A 144 -15.46 -23.62 2.49
CA TYR A 144 -15.59 -24.46 1.30
C TYR A 144 -16.20 -25.82 1.62
N GLU A 145 -15.82 -26.45 2.73
CA GLU A 145 -16.39 -27.73 3.16
C GLU A 145 -17.90 -27.61 3.45
N VAL A 146 -18.33 -26.55 4.14
CA VAL A 146 -19.76 -26.27 4.37
C VAL A 146 -20.48 -26.03 3.04
N PHE A 147 -19.89 -25.27 2.12
CA PHE A 147 -20.48 -25.02 0.81
C PHE A 147 -20.64 -26.30 -0.02
N GLU A 148 -19.68 -27.23 0.03
CA GLU A 148 -19.79 -28.53 -0.64
C GLU A 148 -20.84 -29.45 0.00
N LEU A 149 -21.06 -29.34 1.31
CA LEU A 149 -22.10 -30.07 2.03
C LEU A 149 -23.50 -29.53 1.76
N GLU A 150 -23.66 -28.21 1.58
CA GLU A 150 -24.96 -27.55 1.36
C GLU A 150 -25.44 -27.61 -0.10
N VAL A 151 -24.53 -27.85 -1.06
CA VAL A 151 -24.84 -28.01 -2.50
C VAL A 151 -25.13 -29.47 -2.89
N ARG A 152 -25.11 -30.42 -1.94
CA ARG A 152 -25.64 -31.78 -2.10
C ARG A 152 -27.09 -31.90 -1.64
#